data_AF-A0A1H7JNK1-F1
#
_entry.id   AF-A0A1H7JNK1-F1
#
_cell.length_a   1.000
_cell.length_b   1.000
_cell.length_c   1.000
_cell.angle_alpha   90.00
_cell.angle_beta   90.00
_cell.angle_gamma   90.00
#
_symmetry.space_group_name_H-M   'P 1'
#
loop_
_entity.id
_entity.type
_entity.pdbx_description
1 polymer ?
#
loop_
_entity_poly.entity_id
_entity_poly.type
_entity_poly.pdbx_seq_one_letter_code
_entity_poly.pdbx_strand_id
1 'polypeptide(L)'
;MGRSITRSRAVRTAAGITAGAAAVLAFSAGAPGTAVASGATSAALPKPIPASAGHVLAKGMPAVLPTSVCLSKIHIRCYTPQQYRKAYNLAPLYKSGINGKGRTIVIVDSFGSPTIQKDLNTFDKTFGLPGTNVDVRKWGNVPAWTGTSDQLGWAGETTLDVEYAHAIAPDAKIVLVETGVAETEGTTGFPEMMAAEKYAVDHHWGDVISQSFGATENTFSDYATGAASLKALRYAFADALKKGVTVLGASGDNGATDSTTAPNGLYTFRVNSWPSSDPMVTSVGGTQLTLDDNGNRTAPDQVWNDGYGAGGGGISGVFGRPFYQNGVAKVTGAHRGTPDISMTAAVNGAAWTYSSYDPKNVGWGLTGGTSEATPIFAGIVALADQKAGHDLGLLNPKLYWLGEHAAAKYGIVDVTKGNNSFQGVTGYNAVKGYDLSSGWGTINATLFVDALARR
;
A
#
# COMPACT_ATOMS: atom_id res chain seq x y z
N MET A 1 -6.21 74.21 19.61
CA MET A 1 -7.37 73.69 20.37
C MET A 1 -7.22 72.18 20.45
N GLY A 2 -7.11 71.46 21.56
CA GLY A 2 -6.99 71.70 23.00
C GLY A 2 -6.88 70.27 23.58
N ARG A 3 -5.65 69.83 23.89
CA ARG A 3 -5.08 69.54 25.21
C ARG A 3 -5.36 68.12 25.77
N SER A 4 -4.23 67.41 25.88
CA SER A 4 -3.88 66.24 26.70
C SER A 4 -4.25 66.34 28.19
N ILE A 5 -4.30 65.20 28.90
CA ILE A 5 -3.69 64.86 30.22
C ILE A 5 -4.29 63.52 30.71
N THR A 6 -3.58 62.38 30.62
CA THR A 6 -2.75 61.68 31.63
C THR A 6 -3.36 61.29 33.00
N ARG A 7 -3.33 59.96 33.24
CA ARG A 7 -2.91 59.18 34.44
C ARG A 7 -3.53 59.50 35.82
N SER A 8 -3.97 58.44 36.52
CA SER A 8 -3.24 57.87 37.68
C SER A 8 -3.98 56.71 38.37
N ARG A 9 -3.21 55.68 38.76
CA ARG A 9 -3.57 54.58 39.67
C ARG A 9 -3.75 55.08 41.12
N ALA A 10 -4.56 54.41 41.92
CA ALA A 10 -4.29 54.23 43.36
C ALA A 10 -5.02 52.99 43.92
N VAL A 11 -4.23 52.11 44.54
CA VAL A 11 -4.64 51.00 45.42
C VAL A 11 -4.73 51.54 46.84
N ARG A 12 -5.75 51.16 47.63
CA ARG A 12 -5.65 51.07 49.10
C ARG A 12 -6.55 49.96 49.68
N THR A 13 -5.95 49.27 50.64
CA THR A 13 -6.34 48.09 51.43
C THR A 13 -7.07 48.43 52.73
N ALA A 14 -7.61 47.36 53.35
CA ALA A 14 -7.95 47.15 54.78
C ALA A 14 -9.36 47.62 55.25
N ALA A 15 -10.04 47.02 56.25
CA ALA A 15 -10.05 45.73 56.96
C ALA A 15 -11.18 45.83 58.03
N GLY A 16 -11.78 44.70 58.45
CA GLY A 16 -12.64 44.56 59.66
C GLY A 16 -13.55 43.31 59.55
N ILE A 17 -13.37 42.15 60.22
CA ILE A 17 -13.41 41.79 61.67
C ILE A 17 -14.83 42.03 62.25
N THR A 18 -15.64 41.11 62.81
CA THR A 18 -15.53 39.72 63.35
C THR A 18 -16.91 39.12 63.65
N ALA A 19 -17.03 37.78 63.63
CA ALA A 19 -17.65 36.86 64.63
C ALA A 19 -17.87 35.50 63.92
N GLY A 20 -17.49 34.31 64.38
CA GLY A 20 -17.19 33.82 65.72
C GLY A 20 -18.17 32.70 66.08
N ALA A 21 -17.93 31.47 65.63
CA ALA A 21 -18.51 30.25 66.23
C ALA A 21 -17.66 29.02 65.86
N ALA A 22 -17.10 28.38 66.88
CA ALA A 22 -16.30 27.18 66.79
C ALA A 22 -17.19 25.93 66.78
N ALA A 23 -16.88 24.97 65.92
CA ALA A 23 -17.31 23.59 66.06
C ALA A 23 -16.15 22.67 65.63
N VAL A 24 -15.59 21.99 66.62
CA VAL A 24 -14.57 20.93 66.48
C VAL A 24 -15.28 19.68 65.98
N LEU A 25 -14.87 19.15 64.82
CA LEU A 25 -15.24 17.80 64.39
C LEU A 25 -14.01 17.06 63.87
N ALA A 26 -13.90 15.83 64.36
CA ALA A 26 -12.74 14.95 64.33
C ALA A 26 -12.32 14.50 62.93
N PHE A 27 -11.02 14.37 62.73
CA PHE A 27 -10.44 13.57 61.65
C PHE A 27 -10.70 12.08 61.93
N SER A 28 -11.62 11.48 61.19
CA SER A 28 -11.67 10.03 61.01
C SER A 28 -10.85 9.66 59.78
N ALA A 29 -9.76 8.91 59.99
CA ALA A 29 -9.03 8.24 58.92
C ALA A 29 -9.94 7.14 58.33
N GLY A 30 -10.52 7.42 57.17
CA GLY A 30 -11.26 6.44 56.37
C GLY A 30 -10.30 5.57 55.58
N ALA A 31 -10.47 4.25 55.72
CA ALA A 31 -9.73 3.20 55.02
C ALA A 31 -9.71 3.39 53.48
N PRO A 32 -8.70 2.84 52.77
CA PRO A 32 -8.65 2.91 51.32
C PRO A 32 -9.86 2.17 50.73
N GLY A 33 -10.78 2.94 50.15
CA GLY A 33 -11.86 2.39 49.35
C GLY A 33 -11.24 1.64 48.16
N THR A 34 -11.41 0.31 48.16
CA THR A 34 -11.15 -0.54 47.00
C THR A 34 -11.98 -0.01 45.84
N ALA A 35 -11.33 0.70 44.91
CA ALA A 35 -11.91 0.99 43.61
C ALA A 35 -12.22 -0.37 42.97
N VAL A 36 -13.50 -0.70 42.90
CA VAL A 36 -13.98 -1.83 42.12
C VAL A 36 -13.64 -1.48 40.67
N ALA A 37 -12.57 -2.08 40.16
CA ALA A 37 -12.29 -2.07 38.74
C ALA A 37 -13.49 -2.70 38.05
N SER A 38 -14.36 -1.86 37.49
CA SER A 38 -15.27 -2.31 36.47
C SER A 38 -14.38 -2.80 35.34
N GLY A 39 -14.37 -4.12 35.15
CA GLY A 39 -13.69 -4.75 34.04
C GLY A 39 -14.32 -4.24 32.77
N ALA A 40 -13.78 -3.15 32.23
CA ALA A 40 -13.85 -2.88 30.81
C ALA A 40 -13.17 -4.09 30.17
N THR A 41 -13.96 -5.02 29.64
CA THR A 41 -13.46 -5.95 28.65
C THR A 41 -12.85 -5.07 27.57
N SER A 42 -11.52 -4.99 27.54
CA SER A 42 -10.80 -4.42 26.41
C SER A 42 -11.29 -5.24 25.23
N ALA A 43 -12.18 -4.66 24.42
CA ALA A 43 -12.44 -5.21 23.11
C ALA A 43 -11.06 -5.32 22.46
N ALA A 44 -10.64 -6.54 22.16
CA ALA A 44 -9.36 -6.77 21.51
C ALA A 44 -9.35 -5.87 20.27
N LEU A 45 -8.32 -5.02 20.15
CA LEU A 45 -8.12 -4.21 18.96
C LEU A 45 -8.17 -5.15 17.74
N PRO A 46 -8.82 -4.73 16.63
CA PRO A 46 -8.80 -5.50 15.39
C PRO A 46 -7.36 -5.88 15.04
N LYS A 47 -7.19 -7.15 14.66
CA LYS A 47 -5.88 -7.70 14.37
C LYS A 47 -5.48 -7.36 12.94
N PRO A 48 -4.23 -6.93 12.74
CA PRO A 48 -3.72 -6.45 11.46
C PRO A 48 -3.50 -7.59 10.48
N ILE A 49 -3.69 -7.30 9.20
CA ILE A 49 -3.36 -8.23 8.13
C ILE A 49 -2.72 -7.44 6.97
N PRO A 50 -1.56 -7.85 6.44
CA PRO A 50 -1.01 -7.27 5.20
C PRO A 50 -2.04 -7.27 4.07
N ALA A 51 -1.88 -6.43 3.04
CA ALA A 51 -2.87 -6.43 1.95
C ALA A 51 -2.99 -7.83 1.30
N SER A 52 -1.90 -8.60 1.17
CA SER A 52 -1.95 -10.00 0.67
C SER A 52 -2.64 -11.01 1.60
N ALA A 53 -3.01 -10.62 2.81
CA ALA A 53 -3.51 -11.56 3.79
C ALA A 53 -4.92 -12.04 3.48
N GLY A 54 -5.09 -13.37 3.52
CA GLY A 54 -6.29 -14.03 3.00
C GLY A 54 -6.20 -14.36 1.50
N HIS A 55 -5.16 -13.87 0.80
CA HIS A 55 -4.92 -14.11 -0.63
C HIS A 55 -3.74 -15.05 -0.88
N VAL A 56 -3.31 -15.81 0.14
CA VAL A 56 -2.34 -16.90 0.02
C VAL A 56 -3.07 -18.25 0.01
N LEU A 57 -3.05 -18.94 -1.13
CA LEU A 57 -3.83 -20.19 -1.32
C LEU A 57 -3.03 -21.48 -1.13
N ALA A 58 -1.72 -21.42 -1.26
CA ALA A 58 -0.85 -22.57 -1.05
C ALA A 58 0.46 -22.12 -0.39
N LYS A 59 0.99 -22.96 0.49
CA LYS A 59 2.30 -22.77 1.14
C LYS A 59 3.02 -24.12 1.23
N GLY A 60 4.36 -24.08 1.29
CA GLY A 60 5.18 -25.27 1.48
C GLY A 60 5.17 -26.26 0.30
N MET A 61 4.85 -25.80 -0.92
CA MET A 61 4.91 -26.65 -2.10
C MET A 61 6.39 -26.94 -2.46
N PRO A 62 6.75 -28.19 -2.82
CA PRO A 62 8.14 -28.55 -3.05
C PRO A 62 8.69 -28.00 -4.38
N ALA A 63 7.82 -27.64 -5.32
CA ALA A 63 8.20 -27.14 -6.63
C ALA A 63 7.12 -26.26 -7.25
N VAL A 64 7.56 -25.35 -8.13
CA VAL A 64 6.72 -24.58 -9.05
C VAL A 64 6.03 -25.55 -10.03
N LEU A 65 4.77 -25.28 -10.35
CA LEU A 65 4.00 -26.05 -11.32
C LEU A 65 3.69 -25.21 -12.57
N PRO A 66 3.56 -25.84 -13.76
CA PRO A 66 3.00 -25.18 -14.93
C PRO A 66 1.58 -24.66 -14.66
N THR A 67 1.20 -23.57 -15.32
CA THR A 67 -0.13 -22.95 -15.21
C THR A 67 -1.26 -23.95 -15.50
N SER A 68 -1.13 -24.81 -16.50
CA SER A 68 -2.10 -25.87 -16.84
C SER A 68 -2.25 -26.91 -15.73
N VAL A 69 -1.18 -27.21 -15.01
CA VAL A 69 -1.20 -28.11 -13.85
C VAL A 69 -1.86 -27.42 -12.67
N CYS A 70 -1.58 -26.14 -12.42
CA CYS A 70 -2.31 -25.38 -11.40
C CYS A 70 -3.81 -25.37 -11.70
N LEU A 71 -4.19 -25.03 -12.93
CA LEU A 71 -5.59 -24.95 -13.31
C LEU A 71 -6.33 -26.28 -13.16
N SER A 72 -5.67 -27.41 -13.47
CA SER A 72 -6.28 -28.73 -13.34
C SER A 72 -6.32 -29.26 -11.90
N LYS A 73 -5.33 -28.96 -11.06
CA LYS A 73 -5.20 -29.53 -9.70
C LYS A 73 -5.75 -28.66 -8.58
N ILE A 74 -5.58 -27.34 -8.70
CA ILE A 74 -5.96 -26.37 -7.67
C ILE A 74 -7.01 -25.36 -8.16
N HIS A 75 -7.51 -25.54 -9.40
CA HIS A 75 -8.61 -24.76 -9.99
C HIS A 75 -8.38 -23.25 -10.11
N ILE A 76 -7.12 -22.83 -10.00
CA ILE A 76 -6.65 -21.47 -10.24
C ILE A 76 -5.47 -21.49 -11.20
N ARG A 77 -5.26 -20.40 -11.92
CA ARG A 77 -4.00 -20.19 -12.64
C ARG A 77 -2.92 -19.75 -11.65
N CYS A 78 -1.68 -20.10 -11.96
CA CYS A 78 -0.49 -19.65 -11.24
C CYS A 78 0.53 -19.22 -12.28
N TYR A 79 1.29 -18.17 -11.99
CA TYR A 79 2.23 -17.58 -12.94
C TYR A 79 3.60 -17.38 -12.32
N THR A 80 4.60 -17.59 -13.17
CA THR A 80 6.00 -17.32 -12.88
C THR A 80 6.37 -15.87 -13.20
N PRO A 81 7.45 -15.34 -12.60
CA PRO A 81 7.98 -14.03 -12.95
C PRO A 81 8.23 -13.81 -14.44
N GLN A 82 8.65 -14.84 -15.17
CA GLN A 82 8.90 -14.76 -16.62
C GLN A 82 7.61 -14.59 -17.41
N GLN A 83 6.52 -15.23 -16.96
CA GLN A 83 5.20 -15.04 -17.57
C GLN A 83 4.73 -13.59 -17.37
N TYR A 84 4.96 -12.97 -16.22
CA TYR A 84 4.68 -11.54 -16.01
C TYR A 84 5.57 -10.63 -16.86
N ARG A 85 6.88 -10.89 -16.90
CA ARG A 85 7.82 -10.17 -17.78
C ARG A 85 7.35 -10.18 -19.23
N LYS A 86 6.84 -11.32 -19.70
CA LYS A 86 6.28 -11.45 -21.04
C LYS A 86 4.94 -10.73 -21.20
N ALA A 87 4.01 -10.92 -20.25
CA ALA A 87 2.67 -10.33 -20.29
C ALA A 87 2.70 -8.79 -20.31
N TYR A 88 3.68 -8.18 -19.63
CA TYR A 88 3.91 -6.73 -19.64
C TYR A 88 4.92 -6.26 -20.69
N ASN A 89 5.41 -7.14 -21.57
CA ASN A 89 6.33 -6.79 -22.65
C ASN A 89 7.62 -6.09 -22.16
N LEU A 90 8.33 -6.72 -21.22
CA LEU A 90 9.58 -6.19 -20.63
C LEU A 90 10.84 -6.56 -21.41
N ALA A 91 10.81 -7.62 -22.23
CA ALA A 91 11.99 -8.11 -22.93
C ALA A 91 12.72 -7.06 -23.81
N PRO A 92 12.03 -6.17 -24.55
CA PRO A 92 12.71 -5.11 -25.31
C PRO A 92 13.49 -4.14 -24.43
N LEU A 93 12.98 -3.80 -23.23
CA LEU A 93 13.66 -2.92 -22.29
C LEU A 93 14.96 -3.57 -21.79
N TYR A 94 14.90 -4.82 -21.33
CA TYR A 94 16.08 -5.54 -20.87
C TYR A 94 17.14 -5.70 -21.97
N LYS A 95 16.71 -5.99 -23.21
CA LYS A 95 17.63 -6.08 -24.36
C LYS A 95 18.34 -4.75 -24.65
N SER A 96 17.71 -3.63 -24.30
CA SER A 96 18.31 -2.29 -24.40
C SER A 96 19.11 -1.85 -23.16
N GLY A 97 19.30 -2.74 -22.18
CA GLY A 97 20.02 -2.46 -20.94
C GLY A 97 19.19 -1.70 -19.89
N ILE A 98 17.87 -1.60 -20.08
CA ILE A 98 16.94 -0.99 -19.12
C ILE A 98 16.36 -2.10 -18.24
N ASN A 99 16.95 -2.29 -17.06
CA ASN A 99 16.72 -3.39 -16.13
C ASN A 99 16.74 -2.96 -14.65
N GLY A 100 16.69 -1.65 -14.38
CA GLY A 100 16.69 -1.06 -13.04
C GLY A 100 18.07 -0.62 -12.57
N LYS A 101 19.13 -0.86 -13.36
CA LYS A 101 20.50 -0.56 -12.97
C LYS A 101 20.68 0.90 -12.57
N GLY A 102 21.27 1.09 -11.39
CA GLY A 102 21.53 2.42 -10.83
C GLY A 102 20.33 3.03 -10.12
N ARG A 103 19.21 2.32 -10.03
CA ARG A 103 18.02 2.69 -9.26
C ARG A 103 17.88 1.84 -8.02
N THR A 104 17.10 2.33 -7.08
CA THR A 104 16.84 1.72 -5.78
C THR A 104 15.35 1.79 -5.49
N ILE A 105 14.76 0.62 -5.23
CA ILE A 105 13.38 0.47 -4.79
C ILE A 105 13.41 0.34 -3.27
N VAL A 106 12.65 1.19 -2.58
CA VAL A 106 12.43 1.11 -1.13
C VAL A 106 11.10 0.39 -0.90
N ILE A 107 11.12 -0.67 -0.10
CA ILE A 107 9.94 -1.40 0.37
C ILE A 107 9.80 -1.12 1.86
N VAL A 108 8.58 -0.88 2.35
CA VAL A 108 8.32 -0.57 3.76
C VAL A 108 7.31 -1.56 4.31
N ASP A 109 7.73 -2.38 5.27
CA ASP A 109 6.92 -3.44 5.87
C ASP A 109 7.05 -3.46 7.39
N SER A 110 6.01 -3.92 8.09
CA SER A 110 6.16 -4.26 9.50
C SER A 110 6.97 -5.55 9.67
N PHE A 111 7.86 -5.59 10.66
CA PHE A 111 8.64 -6.75 11.11
C PHE A 111 9.65 -7.36 10.11
N GLY A 112 9.33 -7.39 8.81
CA GLY A 112 10.12 -8.04 7.77
C GLY A 112 10.07 -9.56 7.79
N SER A 113 11.11 -10.17 7.19
CA SER A 113 11.27 -11.63 7.12
C SER A 113 12.70 -12.04 7.50
N PRO A 114 12.88 -12.95 8.47
CA PRO A 114 14.21 -13.34 8.97
C PRO A 114 15.03 -14.14 7.94
N THR A 115 14.39 -14.62 6.88
CA THR A 115 15.01 -15.45 5.83
C THR A 115 15.05 -14.75 4.47
N ILE A 116 14.66 -13.47 4.39
CA ILE A 116 14.40 -12.77 3.12
C ILE A 116 15.51 -12.93 2.08
N GLN A 117 16.78 -12.76 2.46
CA GLN A 117 17.91 -12.91 1.54
C GLN A 117 18.07 -14.35 1.03
N LYS A 118 17.89 -15.34 1.89
CA LYS A 118 18.00 -16.76 1.53
C LYS A 118 16.86 -17.17 0.59
N ASP A 119 15.67 -16.63 0.86
CA ASP A 119 14.47 -16.90 0.09
C ASP A 119 14.61 -16.31 -1.31
N LEU A 120 15.01 -15.03 -1.41
CA LEU A 120 15.32 -14.36 -2.68
C LEU A 120 16.39 -15.10 -3.48
N ASN A 121 17.48 -15.57 -2.85
CA ASN A 121 18.51 -16.34 -3.55
C ASN A 121 17.96 -17.64 -4.17
N THR A 122 16.97 -18.28 -3.51
CA THR A 122 16.35 -19.51 -4.00
C THR A 122 15.39 -19.21 -5.15
N PHE A 123 14.60 -18.15 -5.00
CA PHE A 123 13.73 -17.61 -6.05
C PHE A 123 14.52 -17.26 -7.31
N ASP A 124 15.58 -16.47 -7.17
CA ASP A 124 16.44 -16.03 -8.26
C ASP A 124 17.06 -17.19 -9.00
N LYS A 125 17.61 -18.16 -8.27
CA LYS A 125 18.19 -19.36 -8.87
C LYS A 125 17.16 -20.17 -9.65
N THR A 126 15.95 -20.29 -9.11
CA THR A 126 14.88 -21.08 -9.76
C THR A 126 14.39 -20.41 -11.04
N PHE A 127 14.31 -19.08 -11.03
CA PHE A 127 13.82 -18.29 -12.14
C PHE A 127 14.93 -17.68 -13.03
N GLY A 128 16.19 -18.04 -12.81
CA GLY A 128 17.32 -17.54 -13.60
C GLY A 128 17.45 -16.02 -13.57
N LEU A 129 17.12 -15.40 -12.44
CA LEU A 129 17.33 -13.97 -12.19
C LEU A 129 18.79 -13.75 -11.71
N PRO A 130 19.40 -12.58 -11.99
CA PRO A 130 20.68 -12.27 -11.38
C PRO A 130 20.51 -12.15 -9.87
N GLY A 131 21.45 -12.71 -9.11
CA GLY A 131 21.42 -12.58 -7.66
C GLY A 131 21.65 -11.12 -7.24
N THR A 132 20.96 -10.70 -6.20
CA THR A 132 21.13 -9.38 -5.56
C THR A 132 21.19 -9.51 -4.04
N ASN A 133 21.55 -8.42 -3.36
CA ASN A 133 21.49 -8.32 -1.91
C ASN A 133 20.40 -7.34 -1.49
N VAL A 134 19.54 -7.76 -0.57
CA VAL A 134 18.55 -6.90 0.08
C VAL A 134 19.25 -6.10 1.18
N ASP A 135 19.18 -4.78 1.11
CA ASP A 135 19.66 -3.90 2.18
C ASP A 135 18.56 -3.71 3.22
N VAL A 136 18.61 -4.52 4.29
CA VAL A 136 17.61 -4.48 5.36
C VAL A 136 17.92 -3.35 6.35
N ARG A 137 16.97 -2.43 6.50
CA ARG A 137 17.03 -1.26 7.38
C ARG A 137 15.93 -1.35 8.42
N LYS A 138 16.31 -1.53 9.69
CA LYS A 138 15.34 -1.53 10.79
C LYS A 138 15.04 -0.12 11.24
N TRP A 139 13.76 0.20 11.39
CA TRP A 139 13.27 1.47 11.92
C TRP A 139 12.45 1.22 13.19
N GLY A 140 12.70 2.02 14.23
CA GLY A 140 12.09 1.82 15.54
C GLY A 140 12.60 0.56 16.25
N ASN A 141 11.75 0.01 17.13
CA ASN A 141 12.07 -1.18 17.93
C ASN A 141 11.51 -2.43 17.26
N VAL A 142 12.15 -2.89 16.18
CA VAL A 142 11.74 -4.12 15.49
C VAL A 142 11.90 -5.32 16.43
N PRO A 143 10.80 -6.00 16.82
CA PRO A 143 10.87 -7.11 17.77
C PRO A 143 11.66 -8.28 17.19
N ALA A 144 12.26 -9.06 18.08
CA ALA A 144 12.91 -10.30 17.69
C ALA A 144 11.91 -11.26 17.02
N TRP A 145 12.38 -12.05 16.06
CA TRP A 145 11.55 -13.06 15.41
C TRP A 145 11.17 -14.15 16.42
N THR A 146 9.88 -14.33 16.63
CA THR A 146 9.29 -15.39 17.46
C THR A 146 8.24 -16.21 16.70
N GLY A 147 7.91 -15.83 15.46
CA GLY A 147 6.95 -16.53 14.61
C GLY A 147 5.50 -16.35 15.06
N THR A 148 5.16 -15.18 15.61
CA THR A 148 3.75 -14.84 15.88
C THR A 148 2.95 -14.80 14.59
N SER A 149 1.62 -14.88 14.69
CA SER A 149 0.74 -14.78 13.51
C SER A 149 1.02 -13.52 12.68
N ASP A 150 1.21 -12.38 13.35
CA ASP A 150 1.47 -11.10 12.68
C ASP A 150 2.83 -11.13 11.97
N GLN A 151 3.89 -11.62 12.64
CA GLN A 151 5.21 -11.79 12.04
C GLN A 151 5.18 -12.73 10.83
N LEU A 152 4.42 -13.83 10.90
CA LEU A 152 4.28 -14.78 9.78
C LEU A 152 3.51 -14.18 8.59
N GLY A 153 2.51 -13.33 8.86
CA GLY A 153 1.77 -12.60 7.84
C GLY A 153 2.67 -11.62 7.11
N TRP A 154 3.30 -10.72 7.86
CA TRP A 154 4.19 -9.70 7.31
C TRP A 154 5.45 -10.29 6.65
N ALA A 155 6.01 -11.38 7.15
CA ALA A 155 7.10 -12.05 6.44
C ALA A 155 6.68 -12.58 5.06
N GLY A 156 5.40 -12.97 4.90
CA GLY A 156 4.85 -13.35 3.60
C GLY A 156 4.71 -12.17 2.65
N GLU A 157 4.24 -11.03 3.16
CA GLU A 157 4.18 -9.76 2.43
C GLU A 157 5.58 -9.32 1.98
N THR A 158 6.54 -9.26 2.90
CA THR A 158 7.93 -8.91 2.61
C THR A 158 8.56 -9.83 1.57
N THR A 159 8.29 -11.13 1.63
CA THR A 159 8.75 -12.08 0.61
C THR A 159 8.17 -11.71 -0.76
N LEU A 160 6.85 -11.50 -0.86
CA LEU A 160 6.19 -11.13 -2.12
C LEU A 160 6.77 -9.83 -2.70
N ASP A 161 6.84 -8.79 -1.87
CA ASP A 161 7.27 -7.45 -2.28
C ASP A 161 8.70 -7.45 -2.82
N VAL A 162 9.63 -8.06 -2.07
CA VAL A 162 11.04 -8.12 -2.47
C VAL A 162 11.23 -8.98 -3.72
N GLU A 163 10.61 -10.16 -3.77
CA GLU A 163 10.76 -11.07 -4.90
C GLU A 163 10.21 -10.46 -6.20
N TYR A 164 9.06 -9.78 -6.15
CA TYR A 164 8.45 -9.23 -7.35
C TYR A 164 8.99 -7.85 -7.76
N ALA A 165 9.47 -7.03 -6.83
CA ALA A 165 10.25 -5.85 -7.17
C ALA A 165 11.53 -6.24 -7.93
N HIS A 166 12.28 -7.21 -7.41
CA HIS A 166 13.48 -7.75 -8.05
C HIS A 166 13.18 -8.44 -9.38
N ALA A 167 12.09 -9.21 -9.42
CA ALA A 167 11.63 -9.86 -10.64
C ALA A 167 11.36 -8.87 -11.77
N ILE A 168 10.95 -7.63 -11.51
CA ILE A 168 10.69 -6.67 -12.59
C ILE A 168 11.90 -5.78 -12.88
N ALA A 169 12.67 -5.39 -11.87
CA ALA A 169 13.86 -4.56 -11.99
C ALA A 169 15.10 -5.29 -11.44
N PRO A 170 15.63 -6.31 -12.15
CA PRO A 170 16.62 -7.24 -11.61
C PRO A 170 18.00 -6.63 -11.28
N ASP A 171 18.31 -5.44 -11.80
CA ASP A 171 19.55 -4.72 -11.49
C ASP A 171 19.31 -3.50 -10.58
N ALA A 172 18.07 -3.27 -10.12
CA ALA A 172 17.80 -2.28 -9.08
C ALA A 172 18.29 -2.79 -7.73
N LYS A 173 18.74 -1.86 -6.88
CA LYS A 173 18.96 -2.15 -5.47
C LYS A 173 17.61 -2.24 -4.78
N ILE A 174 17.52 -3.08 -3.75
CA ILE A 174 16.33 -3.19 -2.90
C ILE A 174 16.73 -2.80 -1.49
N VAL A 175 16.07 -1.78 -0.97
CA VAL A 175 16.14 -1.39 0.45
C VAL A 175 14.83 -1.83 1.09
N LEU A 176 14.90 -2.78 2.01
CA LEU A 176 13.76 -3.22 2.80
C LEU A 176 13.79 -2.49 4.14
N VAL A 177 12.77 -1.67 4.41
CA VAL A 177 12.62 -0.95 5.67
C VAL A 177 11.63 -1.71 6.56
N GLU A 178 12.14 -2.30 7.64
CA GLU A 178 11.34 -3.05 8.61
C GLU A 178 10.94 -2.12 9.77
N THR A 179 9.64 -1.99 10.07
CA THR A 179 9.13 -1.23 11.23
C THR A 179 8.77 -2.15 12.40
N GLY A 180 8.80 -1.63 13.63
CA GLY A 180 8.58 -2.43 14.83
C GLY A 180 7.14 -2.65 15.25
N VAL A 181 6.20 -2.02 14.56
CA VAL A 181 4.77 -2.09 14.86
C VAL A 181 4.02 -2.58 13.63
N ALA A 182 3.12 -3.54 13.83
CA ALA A 182 2.18 -3.96 12.81
C ALA A 182 1.29 -2.77 12.43
N GLU A 183 1.16 -2.48 11.14
CA GLU A 183 0.09 -1.61 10.66
C GLU A 183 -1.26 -2.29 10.91
N THR A 184 -2.21 -1.57 11.52
CA THR A 184 -3.58 -2.03 11.76
C THR A 184 -4.55 -0.96 11.28
N GLU A 185 -5.77 -1.38 10.94
CA GLU A 185 -6.90 -0.48 10.72
C GLU A 185 -6.97 0.68 11.73
N GLY A 186 -7.19 1.88 11.21
CA GLY A 186 -7.08 3.15 11.92
C GLY A 186 -5.68 3.74 11.83
N THR A 187 -5.08 4.09 12.98
CA THR A 187 -3.84 4.89 13.04
C THR A 187 -2.62 4.14 13.58
N THR A 188 -2.75 2.89 14.04
CA THR A 188 -1.61 2.18 14.64
C THR A 188 -0.63 1.73 13.56
N GLY A 189 0.68 1.86 13.82
CA GLY A 189 1.74 1.51 12.87
C GLY A 189 2.07 2.62 11.86
N PHE A 190 1.06 3.31 11.31
CA PHE A 190 1.28 4.37 10.33
C PHE A 190 2.23 5.50 10.76
N PRO A 191 2.17 6.05 12.00
CA PRO A 191 3.14 7.05 12.42
C PRO A 191 4.59 6.58 12.28
N GLU A 192 4.85 5.30 12.56
CA GLU A 192 6.19 4.73 12.48
C GLU A 192 6.61 4.46 11.03
N MET A 193 5.70 3.94 10.20
CA MET A 193 5.93 3.76 8.75
C MET A 193 6.18 5.10 8.05
N MET A 194 5.35 6.12 8.31
CA MET A 194 5.54 7.46 7.74
C MET A 194 6.83 8.11 8.24
N ALA A 195 7.26 7.83 9.48
CA ALA A 195 8.53 8.32 9.99
C ALA A 195 9.71 7.62 9.29
N ALA A 196 9.60 6.31 9.03
CA ALA A 196 10.59 5.52 8.31
C ALA A 196 10.73 6.00 6.86
N GLU A 197 9.61 6.21 6.16
CA GLU A 197 9.57 6.73 4.80
C GLU A 197 10.14 8.14 4.72
N LYS A 198 9.74 9.02 5.64
CA LYS A 198 10.33 10.35 5.71
C LYS A 198 11.85 10.27 5.85
N TYR A 199 12.35 9.40 6.73
CA TYR A 199 13.79 9.23 6.91
C TYR A 199 14.46 8.70 5.63
N ALA A 200 13.87 7.71 4.98
CA ALA A 200 14.36 7.16 3.71
C ALA A 200 14.43 8.26 2.62
N VAL A 201 13.42 9.12 2.55
CA VAL A 201 13.36 10.28 1.63
C VAL A 201 14.41 11.34 2.00
N ASP A 202 14.55 11.70 3.28
CA ASP A 202 15.56 12.67 3.76
C ASP A 202 17.00 12.22 3.45
N HIS A 203 17.26 10.91 3.46
CA HIS A 203 18.59 10.34 3.25
C HIS A 203 18.79 9.77 1.85
N HIS A 204 17.83 9.99 0.93
CA HIS A 204 17.87 9.51 -0.45
C HIS A 204 18.16 8.00 -0.55
N TRP A 205 17.46 7.19 0.24
CA TRP A 205 17.62 5.73 0.22
C TRP A 205 17.13 5.07 -1.07
N GLY A 206 16.22 5.69 -1.81
CA GLY A 206 15.87 5.23 -3.14
C GLY A 206 14.97 6.19 -3.93
N ASP A 207 14.64 5.77 -5.15
CA ASP A 207 13.98 6.60 -6.16
C ASP A 207 12.45 6.39 -6.15
N VAL A 208 12.02 5.19 -5.75
CA VAL A 208 10.61 4.80 -5.62
C VAL A 208 10.37 4.04 -4.32
N ILE A 209 9.28 4.37 -3.64
CA ILE A 209 8.76 3.69 -2.45
C ILE A 209 7.55 2.84 -2.85
N SER A 210 7.59 1.56 -2.52
CA SER A 210 6.50 0.59 -2.65
C SER A 210 5.88 0.31 -1.29
N GLN A 211 4.56 0.46 -1.16
CA GLN A 211 3.82 0.25 0.08
C GLN A 211 2.65 -0.71 -0.16
N SER A 212 2.74 -1.90 0.44
CA SER A 212 1.71 -2.95 0.35
C SER A 212 0.89 -3.07 1.65
N PHE A 213 0.52 -1.92 2.20
CA PHE A 213 -0.27 -1.79 3.43
C PHE A 213 -1.33 -0.70 3.28
N GLY A 214 -2.33 -0.70 4.16
CA GLY A 214 -3.36 0.32 4.13
C GLY A 214 -4.46 0.10 5.15
N ALA A 215 -5.17 1.18 5.45
CA ALA A 215 -6.34 1.19 6.30
C ALA A 215 -7.48 1.92 5.60
N THR A 216 -8.69 1.45 5.84
CA THR A 216 -9.88 2.09 5.31
C THR A 216 -9.99 3.51 5.86
N GLU A 217 -10.25 4.52 5.02
CA GLU A 217 -10.37 5.91 5.48
C GLU A 217 -11.36 6.07 6.65
N ASN A 218 -12.43 5.27 6.64
CA ASN A 218 -13.50 5.24 7.63
C ASN A 218 -13.08 4.71 9.01
N THR A 219 -11.95 4.03 9.16
CA THR A 219 -11.47 3.50 10.45
C THR A 219 -10.68 4.53 11.26
N PHE A 220 -10.33 5.67 10.65
CA PHE A 220 -9.81 6.82 11.37
C PHE A 220 -10.92 7.43 12.23
N SER A 221 -10.66 7.57 13.53
CA SER A 221 -11.67 7.93 14.53
C SER A 221 -12.32 9.30 14.31
N ASP A 222 -11.64 10.20 13.59
CA ASP A 222 -12.10 11.52 13.22
C ASP A 222 -12.50 11.64 11.73
N TYR A 223 -12.73 10.52 11.04
CA TYR A 223 -13.14 10.49 9.63
C TYR A 223 -14.34 11.40 9.36
N ALA A 224 -15.41 11.25 10.16
CA ALA A 224 -16.65 12.02 10.01
C ALA A 224 -16.49 13.52 10.31
N THR A 225 -15.42 13.92 11.01
CA THR A 225 -15.12 15.31 11.36
C THR A 225 -13.95 15.88 10.54
N GLY A 226 -13.56 15.19 9.47
CA GLY A 226 -12.61 15.69 8.47
C GLY A 226 -11.28 14.95 8.36
N ALA A 227 -11.10 13.85 9.11
CA ALA A 227 -9.92 12.98 9.08
C ALA A 227 -8.60 13.73 9.30
N ALA A 228 -8.53 14.58 10.32
CA ALA A 228 -7.33 15.34 10.65
C ALA A 228 -6.17 14.42 11.05
N SER A 229 -6.45 13.31 11.75
CA SER A 229 -5.46 12.30 12.13
C SER A 229 -4.79 11.65 10.91
N LEU A 230 -5.57 11.25 9.91
CA LEU A 230 -5.08 10.76 8.61
C LEU A 230 -4.27 11.85 7.90
N LYS A 231 -4.83 13.06 7.79
CA LYS A 231 -4.17 14.18 7.10
C LYS A 231 -2.83 14.57 7.75
N ALA A 232 -2.69 14.37 9.05
CA ALA A 232 -1.46 14.63 9.78
C ALA A 232 -0.34 13.62 9.45
N LEU A 233 -0.65 12.45 8.89
CA LEU A 233 0.33 11.41 8.52
C LEU A 233 0.99 11.66 7.16
N ARG A 234 0.44 12.55 6.33
CA ARG A 234 0.86 12.81 4.95
C ARG A 234 2.24 13.49 4.80
N TYR A 235 2.93 13.75 5.91
CA TYR A 235 4.17 14.51 5.91
C TYR A 235 5.29 13.82 5.12
N ALA A 236 5.32 12.48 5.11
CA ALA A 236 6.28 11.70 4.33
C ALA A 236 6.06 11.89 2.83
N PHE A 237 4.81 11.79 2.38
CA PHE A 237 4.44 11.99 0.97
C PHE A 237 4.66 13.41 0.48
N ALA A 238 4.40 14.41 1.34
CA ALA A 238 4.70 15.80 1.02
C ALA A 238 6.21 16.05 0.88
N ASP A 239 7.03 15.29 1.59
CA ASP A 239 8.50 15.37 1.50
C ASP A 239 9.01 14.62 0.25
N ALA A 240 8.46 13.44 -0.04
CA ALA A 240 8.73 12.67 -1.25
C ALA A 240 8.43 13.50 -2.51
N LEU A 241 7.26 14.16 -2.55
CA LEU A 241 6.87 15.06 -3.63
C LEU A 241 7.88 16.20 -3.85
N LYS A 242 8.39 16.80 -2.78
CA LYS A 242 9.36 17.90 -2.87
C LYS A 242 10.73 17.44 -3.37
N LYS A 243 11.11 16.19 -3.08
CA LYS A 243 12.42 15.61 -3.40
C LYS A 243 12.42 14.74 -4.64
N GLY A 244 11.26 14.57 -5.30
CA GLY A 244 11.16 13.79 -6.53
C GLY A 244 11.16 12.28 -6.31
N VAL A 245 10.86 11.80 -5.11
CA VAL A 245 10.72 10.36 -4.83
C VAL A 245 9.30 9.92 -5.19
N THR A 246 9.18 8.86 -5.98
CA THR A 246 7.87 8.28 -6.33
C THR A 246 7.33 7.49 -5.14
N VAL A 247 6.03 7.62 -4.84
CA VAL A 247 5.35 6.82 -3.81
C VAL A 247 4.19 6.06 -4.43
N LEU A 248 4.17 4.75 -4.21
CA LEU A 248 3.17 3.80 -4.72
C LEU A 248 2.45 3.13 -3.55
N GLY A 249 1.13 3.00 -3.65
CA GLY A 249 0.32 2.34 -2.62
C GLY A 249 -0.67 1.34 -3.21
N ALA A 250 -0.70 0.15 -2.65
CA ALA A 250 -1.69 -0.88 -2.96
C ALA A 250 -3.12 -0.37 -2.71
N SER A 251 -4.04 -0.59 -3.65
CA SER A 251 -5.40 -0.04 -3.53
C SER A 251 -6.31 -0.76 -2.54
N GLY A 252 -5.89 -1.92 -2.04
CA GLY A 252 -6.67 -2.81 -1.18
C GLY A 252 -7.25 -4.00 -1.95
N ASP A 253 -7.68 -5.03 -1.21
CA ASP A 253 -7.97 -6.36 -1.75
C ASP A 253 -9.41 -6.85 -1.47
N ASN A 254 -10.21 -5.97 -0.87
CA ASN A 254 -11.61 -6.20 -0.48
C ASN A 254 -12.59 -5.44 -1.39
N GLY A 255 -12.23 -5.19 -2.64
CA GLY A 255 -13.03 -4.46 -3.61
C GLY A 255 -13.49 -3.11 -3.08
N ALA A 256 -14.78 -2.80 -3.23
CA ALA A 256 -15.36 -1.56 -2.75
C ALA A 256 -15.71 -1.53 -1.25
N THR A 257 -15.53 -2.62 -0.48
CA THR A 257 -16.00 -2.70 0.92
C THR A 257 -14.96 -2.37 1.97
N ASP A 258 -13.71 -2.77 1.74
CA ASP A 258 -12.58 -2.64 2.68
C ASP A 258 -12.85 -3.00 4.17
N SER A 259 -11.80 -3.04 4.98
CA SER A 259 -11.87 -3.57 6.35
C SER A 259 -12.37 -2.56 7.38
N THR A 260 -13.19 -3.03 8.32
CA THR A 260 -13.59 -2.27 9.51
C THR A 260 -12.60 -2.52 10.65
N THR A 261 -12.76 -1.79 11.76
CA THR A 261 -12.06 -2.11 13.01
C THR A 261 -12.59 -3.35 13.74
N ALA A 262 -13.52 -4.11 13.16
CA ALA A 262 -13.94 -5.40 13.72
C ALA A 262 -13.17 -6.54 13.05
N PRO A 263 -12.77 -7.60 13.77
CA PRO A 263 -12.10 -8.76 13.16
C PRO A 263 -12.93 -9.34 12.01
N ASN A 264 -12.34 -9.45 10.82
CA ASN A 264 -12.98 -9.92 9.57
C ASN A 264 -14.23 -9.10 9.16
N GLY A 265 -14.44 -7.91 9.71
CA GLY A 265 -15.57 -7.08 9.37
C GLY A 265 -15.28 -6.22 8.14
N LEU A 266 -16.22 -6.15 7.21
CA LEU A 266 -16.14 -5.31 6.01
C LEU A 266 -17.28 -4.27 6.01
N TYR A 267 -17.07 -3.10 5.39
CA TYR A 267 -18.16 -2.13 5.30
C TYR A 267 -19.25 -2.61 4.33
N THR A 268 -20.50 -2.29 4.66
CA THR A 268 -21.69 -2.61 3.86
C THR A 268 -22.03 -1.53 2.82
N PHE A 269 -21.11 -0.60 2.62
CA PHE A 269 -21.19 0.49 1.65
C PHE A 269 -19.80 0.75 1.07
N ARG A 270 -19.73 1.57 0.02
CA ARG A 270 -18.47 1.86 -0.67
C ARG A 270 -17.56 2.71 0.19
N VAL A 271 -16.30 2.28 0.33
CA VAL A 271 -15.24 3.00 1.03
C VAL A 271 -13.97 3.06 0.17
N ASN A 272 -12.90 3.64 0.70
CA ASN A 272 -11.59 3.70 0.04
C ASN A 272 -10.47 3.56 1.08
N SER A 273 -9.27 3.20 0.62
CA SER A 273 -8.12 2.87 1.46
C SER A 273 -7.01 3.92 1.39
N TRP A 274 -6.41 4.26 2.53
CA TRP A 274 -5.23 5.12 2.64
C TRP A 274 -4.02 4.25 3.04
N PRO A 275 -2.83 4.41 2.43
CA PRO A 275 -2.32 5.58 1.72
C PRO A 275 -2.68 5.70 0.24
N SER A 276 -3.19 4.65 -0.39
CA SER A 276 -3.55 4.63 -1.82
C SER A 276 -4.43 5.81 -2.24
N SER A 277 -5.39 6.23 -1.41
CA SER A 277 -6.27 7.37 -1.69
C SER A 277 -5.61 8.75 -1.59
N ASP A 278 -4.37 8.87 -1.11
CA ASP A 278 -3.68 10.16 -1.03
C ASP A 278 -3.35 10.71 -2.44
N PRO A 279 -3.65 11.99 -2.74
CA PRO A 279 -3.29 12.61 -4.02
C PRO A 279 -1.79 12.69 -4.34
N MET A 280 -0.92 12.43 -3.37
CA MET A 280 0.55 12.40 -3.56
C MET A 280 1.09 10.98 -3.77
N VAL A 281 0.21 9.97 -3.78
CA VAL A 281 0.54 8.56 -3.98
C VAL A 281 -0.05 8.11 -5.31
N THR A 282 0.69 7.30 -6.06
CA THR A 282 0.14 6.60 -7.23
C THR A 282 -0.54 5.33 -6.73
N SER A 283 -1.86 5.26 -6.84
CA SER A 283 -2.65 4.11 -6.41
C SER A 283 -2.55 2.99 -7.44
N VAL A 284 -2.10 1.81 -6.99
CA VAL A 284 -1.92 0.62 -7.83
C VAL A 284 -3.01 -0.39 -7.53
N GLY A 285 -3.88 -0.61 -8.51
CA GLY A 285 -5.00 -1.55 -8.43
C GLY A 285 -4.70 -2.93 -9.00
N GLY A 286 -5.74 -3.77 -9.01
CA GLY A 286 -5.65 -5.18 -9.34
C GLY A 286 -6.38 -5.59 -10.61
N THR A 287 -5.70 -6.36 -11.45
CA THR A 287 -6.25 -7.04 -12.63
C THR A 287 -6.07 -8.55 -12.54
N GLN A 288 -6.86 -9.27 -13.32
CA GLN A 288 -6.72 -10.69 -13.55
C GLN A 288 -6.19 -10.95 -14.96
N LEU A 289 -4.98 -11.52 -15.02
CA LEU A 289 -4.40 -12.00 -16.28
C LEU A 289 -4.89 -13.40 -16.61
N THR A 290 -5.05 -13.70 -17.90
CA THR A 290 -5.32 -15.07 -18.39
C THR A 290 -4.22 -15.52 -19.34
N LEU A 291 -3.23 -16.24 -18.82
CA LEU A 291 -2.06 -16.70 -19.58
C LEU A 291 -2.04 -18.24 -19.75
N ASP A 292 -1.38 -18.70 -20.81
CA ASP A 292 -0.99 -20.11 -20.99
C ASP A 292 0.36 -20.42 -20.31
N ASP A 293 0.81 -21.68 -20.39
CA ASP A 293 2.09 -22.14 -19.83
C ASP A 293 3.31 -21.39 -20.40
N ASN A 294 3.18 -20.80 -21.60
CA ASN A 294 4.23 -20.03 -22.25
C ASN A 294 4.15 -18.53 -21.91
N GLY A 295 3.19 -18.11 -21.08
CA GLY A 295 2.95 -16.71 -20.73
C GLY A 295 2.29 -15.90 -21.86
N ASN A 296 1.66 -16.55 -22.85
CA ASN A 296 0.86 -15.86 -23.85
C ASN A 296 -0.51 -15.52 -23.27
N ARG A 297 -0.98 -14.30 -23.51
CA ARG A 297 -2.34 -13.88 -23.16
C ARG A 297 -3.36 -14.64 -24.01
N THR A 298 -4.29 -15.34 -23.37
CA THR A 298 -5.37 -16.10 -24.02
C THR A 298 -6.74 -15.41 -23.91
N ALA A 299 -6.84 -14.39 -23.05
CA ALA A 299 -7.97 -13.46 -22.98
C ALA A 299 -7.47 -12.05 -22.61
N PRO A 300 -8.26 -10.99 -22.89
CA PRO A 300 -7.99 -9.66 -22.38
C PRO A 300 -7.98 -9.62 -20.85
N ASP A 301 -7.23 -8.69 -20.29
CA ASP A 301 -7.25 -8.44 -18.84
C ASP A 301 -8.61 -7.90 -18.40
N GLN A 302 -8.97 -8.25 -17.18
CA GLN A 302 -10.18 -7.79 -16.52
C GLN A 302 -9.84 -7.34 -15.11
N VAL A 303 -10.73 -6.54 -14.50
CA VAL A 303 -10.62 -6.19 -13.08
C VAL A 303 -10.53 -7.46 -12.24
N TRP A 304 -9.62 -7.48 -11.26
CA TRP A 304 -9.54 -8.60 -10.33
C TRP A 304 -10.80 -8.64 -9.45
N ASN A 305 -11.55 -9.73 -9.57
CA ASN A 305 -12.64 -10.12 -8.69
C ASN A 305 -12.93 -11.61 -8.91
N ASP A 306 -12.38 -12.47 -8.07
CA ASP A 306 -12.35 -13.92 -8.30
C ASP A 306 -12.83 -14.76 -7.10
N GLY A 307 -13.55 -14.12 -6.17
CA GLY A 307 -14.10 -14.77 -4.98
C GLY A 307 -13.10 -14.99 -3.84
N TYR A 308 -11.79 -14.88 -4.12
CA TYR A 308 -10.75 -14.82 -3.09
C TYR A 308 -10.49 -13.40 -2.61
N GLY A 309 -10.75 -12.42 -3.48
CA GLY A 309 -10.64 -10.99 -3.21
C GLY A 309 -11.15 -10.20 -4.41
N ALA A 310 -11.02 -8.88 -4.35
CA ALA A 310 -11.26 -7.99 -5.46
C ALA A 310 -10.36 -6.76 -5.36
N GLY A 311 -9.90 -6.24 -6.51
CA GLY A 311 -9.07 -5.05 -6.54
C GLY A 311 -9.79 -3.83 -5.95
N GLY A 312 -9.16 -3.16 -4.99
CA GLY A 312 -9.65 -1.94 -4.37
C GLY A 312 -9.78 -0.80 -5.38
N GLY A 313 -10.58 0.20 -5.02
CA GLY A 313 -10.85 1.32 -5.90
C GLY A 313 -12.18 1.98 -5.61
N GLY A 314 -12.21 3.30 -5.69
CA GLY A 314 -13.40 4.08 -5.40
C GLY A 314 -13.13 5.57 -5.26
N ILE A 315 -14.06 6.26 -4.60
CA ILE A 315 -13.98 7.68 -4.35
C ILE A 315 -13.54 7.90 -2.90
N SER A 316 -12.49 8.67 -2.69
CA SER A 316 -12.05 9.09 -1.35
C SER A 316 -13.11 9.96 -0.67
N GLY A 317 -13.44 9.64 0.57
CA GLY A 317 -14.23 10.50 1.45
C GLY A 317 -13.42 11.62 2.08
N VAL A 318 -12.09 11.54 2.04
CA VAL A 318 -11.16 12.46 2.72
C VAL A 318 -10.58 13.52 1.80
N PHE A 319 -10.25 13.15 0.57
CA PHE A 319 -9.49 13.98 -0.36
C PHE A 319 -10.33 14.50 -1.52
N GLY A 320 -10.26 15.81 -1.74
CA GLY A 320 -10.82 16.44 -2.93
C GLY A 320 -10.09 16.02 -4.21
N ARG A 321 -10.75 16.17 -5.36
CA ARG A 321 -10.20 15.79 -6.67
C ARG A 321 -8.91 16.57 -6.95
N PRO A 322 -7.76 15.90 -7.14
CA PRO A 322 -6.54 16.57 -7.54
C PRO A 322 -6.62 17.06 -8.99
N PHE A 323 -5.82 18.07 -9.32
CA PHE A 323 -5.88 18.72 -10.64
C PHE A 323 -5.64 17.75 -11.81
N TYR A 324 -4.80 16.73 -11.60
CA TYR A 324 -4.48 15.74 -12.63
C TYR A 324 -5.67 14.82 -12.96
N GLN A 325 -6.71 14.77 -12.13
CA GLN A 325 -7.96 14.05 -12.40
C GLN A 325 -9.04 14.92 -13.06
N ASN A 326 -8.74 16.16 -13.45
CA ASN A 326 -9.77 17.05 -14.01
C ASN A 326 -10.35 16.56 -15.34
N GLY A 327 -9.58 15.89 -16.21
CA GLY A 327 -10.12 15.33 -17.45
C GLY A 327 -11.00 14.10 -17.23
N VAL A 328 -10.92 13.47 -16.05
CA VAL A 328 -11.79 12.34 -15.63
C VAL A 328 -12.82 12.75 -14.57
N ALA A 329 -13.08 14.05 -14.41
CA ALA A 329 -14.02 14.61 -13.42
C ALA A 329 -15.45 14.02 -13.48
N LYS A 330 -15.88 13.53 -14.65
CA LYS A 330 -17.18 12.86 -14.83
C LYS A 330 -17.26 11.53 -14.09
N VAL A 331 -16.12 10.87 -13.88
CA VAL A 331 -15.99 9.60 -13.16
C VAL A 331 -15.75 9.86 -11.68
N THR A 332 -14.84 10.78 -11.35
CA THR A 332 -14.39 10.97 -9.96
C THR A 332 -15.24 11.96 -9.15
N GLY A 333 -16.09 12.77 -9.79
CA GLY A 333 -16.81 13.83 -9.10
C GLY A 333 -15.85 14.80 -8.41
N ALA A 334 -16.21 15.40 -7.29
CA ALA A 334 -15.39 16.41 -6.61
C ALA A 334 -14.21 15.83 -5.78
N HIS A 335 -13.97 14.53 -5.83
CA HIS A 335 -13.08 13.80 -4.92
C HIS A 335 -11.99 13.00 -5.67
N ARG A 336 -10.96 12.56 -4.94
CA ARG A 336 -9.90 11.69 -5.48
C ARG A 336 -10.49 10.31 -5.80
N GLY A 337 -10.39 9.88 -7.06
CA GLY A 337 -10.76 8.52 -7.48
C GLY A 337 -9.57 7.57 -7.50
N THR A 338 -9.69 6.32 -7.08
CA THR A 338 -8.66 5.25 -7.13
C THR A 338 -9.17 4.05 -7.93
N PRO A 339 -8.29 3.19 -8.48
CA PRO A 339 -6.83 3.36 -8.56
C PRO A 339 -6.41 4.32 -9.69
N ASP A 340 -5.11 4.57 -9.85
CA ASP A 340 -4.58 5.37 -10.96
C ASP A 340 -4.17 4.47 -12.14
N ILE A 341 -3.57 3.33 -11.85
CA ILE A 341 -3.16 2.27 -12.78
C ILE A 341 -3.34 0.92 -12.07
N SER A 342 -3.39 -0.18 -12.80
CA SER A 342 -3.44 -1.52 -12.23
C SER A 342 -2.41 -2.48 -12.84
N MET A 343 -1.95 -3.41 -12.02
CA MET A 343 -1.14 -4.57 -12.43
C MET A 343 -1.84 -5.86 -12.03
N THR A 344 -1.17 -7.00 -12.15
CA THR A 344 -1.73 -8.32 -11.81
C THR A 344 -1.84 -8.43 -10.30
N ALA A 345 -2.97 -8.95 -9.85
CA ALA A 345 -3.30 -9.11 -8.43
C ALA A 345 -4.20 -10.34 -8.17
N ALA A 346 -4.79 -10.92 -9.21
CA ALA A 346 -5.77 -11.97 -9.01
C ALA A 346 -5.15 -13.26 -8.47
N VAL A 347 -5.81 -13.83 -7.48
CA VAL A 347 -5.44 -15.11 -6.89
C VAL A 347 -5.62 -16.25 -7.91
N ASN A 348 -6.66 -16.19 -8.74
CA ASN A 348 -6.71 -16.94 -9.99
C ASN A 348 -5.85 -16.26 -11.03
N GLY A 349 -4.58 -16.61 -11.00
CA GLY A 349 -3.48 -15.89 -11.60
C GLY A 349 -2.36 -15.56 -10.60
N ALA A 350 -2.30 -16.25 -9.46
CA ALA A 350 -1.37 -15.93 -8.37
C ALA A 350 0.11 -16.04 -8.77
N ALA A 351 0.90 -15.16 -8.16
CA ALA A 351 2.35 -15.17 -8.16
C ALA A 351 2.91 -16.39 -7.39
N TRP A 352 3.86 -17.09 -7.99
CA TRP A 352 4.75 -17.99 -7.25
C TRP A 352 5.72 -17.19 -6.38
N THR A 353 5.79 -17.52 -5.09
CA THR A 353 6.76 -16.97 -4.13
C THR A 353 7.52 -18.10 -3.43
N TYR A 354 8.75 -17.86 -2.97
CA TYR A 354 9.49 -18.83 -2.16
C TYR A 354 9.71 -18.31 -0.74
N SER A 355 9.46 -19.14 0.27
CA SER A 355 9.68 -18.72 1.66
C SER A 355 10.26 -19.83 2.53
N SER A 356 11.06 -19.45 3.53
CA SER A 356 11.57 -20.38 4.55
C SER A 356 11.50 -19.85 5.99
N TYR A 357 10.78 -18.75 6.22
CA TYR A 357 10.61 -18.14 7.54
C TYR A 357 9.69 -18.95 8.47
N ASP A 358 8.70 -19.67 7.91
CA ASP A 358 7.86 -20.61 8.64
C ASP A 358 8.42 -22.03 8.49
N PRO A 359 9.01 -22.62 9.55
CA PRO A 359 9.59 -23.95 9.48
C PRO A 359 8.55 -25.05 9.17
N LYS A 360 7.26 -24.78 9.32
CA LYS A 360 6.18 -25.72 8.99
C LYS A 360 5.80 -25.69 7.52
N ASN A 361 6.13 -24.61 6.80
CA ASN A 361 5.64 -24.33 5.45
C ASN A 361 6.76 -23.84 4.52
N VAL A 362 7.98 -24.37 4.69
CA VAL A 362 9.12 -24.02 3.83
C VAL A 362 8.86 -24.50 2.39
N GLY A 363 9.01 -23.60 1.43
CA GLY A 363 8.91 -23.91 0.00
C GLY A 363 8.17 -22.84 -0.77
N TRP A 364 7.55 -23.29 -1.86
CA TRP A 364 6.80 -22.45 -2.78
C TRP A 364 5.39 -22.17 -2.29
N GLY A 365 4.95 -20.94 -2.48
CA GLY A 365 3.59 -20.48 -2.20
C GLY A 365 2.96 -19.78 -3.39
N LEU A 366 1.65 -19.58 -3.30
CA LEU A 366 0.85 -18.82 -4.27
C LEU A 366 0.18 -17.67 -3.56
N THR A 367 0.51 -16.45 -4.00
CA THR A 367 0.02 -15.21 -3.42
C THR A 367 -0.60 -14.35 -4.51
N GLY A 368 -1.70 -13.66 -4.20
CA GLY A 368 -2.24 -12.57 -5.00
C GLY A 368 -2.35 -11.30 -4.16
N GLY A 369 -3.12 -10.33 -4.64
CA GLY A 369 -3.36 -9.06 -3.96
C GLY A 369 -2.85 -7.86 -4.73
N THR A 370 -3.35 -6.67 -4.42
CA THR A 370 -2.75 -5.42 -4.90
C THR A 370 -1.38 -5.17 -4.27
N SER A 371 -1.07 -5.90 -3.20
CA SER A 371 0.27 -6.24 -2.73
C SER A 371 1.20 -6.83 -3.80
N GLU A 372 0.72 -7.69 -4.70
CA GLU A 372 1.54 -8.19 -5.82
C GLU A 372 1.73 -7.10 -6.88
N ALA A 373 0.67 -6.33 -7.13
CA ALA A 373 0.62 -5.32 -8.18
C ALA A 373 1.61 -4.16 -7.93
N THR A 374 1.72 -3.72 -6.68
CA THR A 374 2.51 -2.55 -6.25
C THR A 374 4.02 -2.69 -6.46
N PRO A 375 4.71 -3.75 -5.97
CA PRO A 375 6.14 -3.99 -6.20
C PRO A 375 6.44 -4.30 -7.68
N ILE A 376 5.51 -4.96 -8.40
CA ILE A 376 5.62 -5.10 -9.85
C ILE A 376 5.69 -3.73 -10.51
N PHE A 377 4.79 -2.81 -10.14
CA PHE A 377 4.79 -1.46 -10.68
C PHE A 377 6.01 -0.65 -10.21
N ALA A 378 6.48 -0.82 -8.97
CA ALA A 378 7.72 -0.22 -8.47
C ALA A 378 8.92 -0.59 -9.35
N GLY A 379 9.01 -1.86 -9.76
CA GLY A 379 9.99 -2.29 -10.75
C GLY A 379 9.87 -1.53 -12.07
N ILE A 380 8.66 -1.36 -12.61
CA ILE A 380 8.42 -0.57 -13.84
C ILE A 380 8.87 0.88 -13.68
N VAL A 381 8.60 1.49 -12.52
CA VAL A 381 9.03 2.86 -12.21
C VAL A 381 10.55 2.94 -12.17
N ALA A 382 11.24 1.99 -11.53
CA ALA A 382 12.70 1.94 -11.55
C ALA A 382 13.27 1.80 -12.98
N LEU A 383 12.61 1.04 -13.87
CA LEU A 383 13.00 1.02 -15.29
C LEU A 383 12.83 2.38 -15.95
N ALA A 384 11.77 3.11 -15.62
CA ALA A 384 11.49 4.45 -16.14
C ALA A 384 12.46 5.50 -15.58
N ASP A 385 12.80 5.47 -14.30
CA ASP A 385 13.81 6.33 -13.69
C ASP A 385 15.20 6.07 -14.31
N GLN A 386 15.55 4.81 -14.53
CA GLN A 386 16.79 4.45 -15.24
C GLN A 386 16.78 5.05 -16.65
N LYS A 387 15.70 4.84 -17.41
CA LYS A 387 15.56 5.36 -18.77
C LYS A 387 15.61 6.89 -18.82
N ALA A 388 14.99 7.55 -17.86
CA ALA A 388 14.93 9.01 -17.75
C ALA A 388 16.28 9.61 -17.30
N GLY A 389 17.14 8.83 -16.67
CA GLY A 389 18.39 9.31 -16.07
C GLY A 389 18.18 10.15 -14.80
N HIS A 390 16.96 10.24 -14.27
CA HIS A 390 16.58 10.93 -13.04
C HIS A 390 15.26 10.36 -12.51
N ASP A 391 14.93 10.70 -11.27
CA ASP A 391 13.74 10.22 -10.58
C ASP A 391 12.51 10.97 -11.12
N LEU A 392 11.44 10.24 -11.41
CA LEU A 392 10.24 10.81 -12.02
C LEU A 392 9.35 11.58 -11.03
N GLY A 393 9.47 11.32 -9.73
CA GLY A 393 8.63 11.90 -8.69
C GLY A 393 7.15 11.51 -8.83
N LEU A 394 6.24 12.46 -8.59
CA LEU A 394 4.81 12.18 -8.67
C LEU A 394 4.38 11.86 -10.10
N LEU A 395 4.05 10.59 -10.35
CA LEU A 395 3.68 10.09 -11.67
C LEU A 395 2.30 10.57 -12.14
N ASN A 396 1.37 10.81 -11.20
CA ASN A 396 -0.04 11.02 -11.49
C ASN A 396 -0.29 12.10 -12.58
N PRO A 397 0.28 13.32 -12.53
CA PRO A 397 0.10 14.29 -13.61
C PRO A 397 0.48 13.77 -15.00
N LYS A 398 1.61 13.06 -15.12
CA LYS A 398 2.05 12.49 -16.40
C LYS A 398 1.17 11.33 -16.83
N LEU A 399 0.85 10.41 -15.91
CA LEU A 399 0.00 9.25 -16.19
C LEU A 399 -1.37 9.66 -16.74
N TYR A 400 -2.04 10.62 -16.11
CA TYR A 400 -3.34 11.11 -16.58
C TYR A 400 -3.24 11.83 -17.91
N TRP A 401 -2.17 12.60 -18.14
CA TRP A 401 -1.92 13.20 -19.45
C TRP A 401 -1.77 12.13 -20.55
N LEU A 402 -1.00 11.06 -20.29
CA LEU A 402 -0.83 9.95 -21.24
C LEU A 402 -2.17 9.26 -21.54
N GLY A 403 -2.96 8.98 -20.51
CA GLY A 403 -4.29 8.37 -20.62
C GLY A 403 -5.26 9.19 -21.47
N GLU A 404 -5.35 10.49 -21.21
CA GLU A 404 -6.28 11.40 -21.89
C GLU A 404 -5.93 11.66 -23.35
N HIS A 405 -4.64 11.66 -23.71
CA HIS A 405 -4.21 12.08 -25.05
C HIS A 405 -4.04 10.91 -26.02
N ALA A 406 -3.42 9.80 -25.59
CA ALA A 406 -3.20 8.64 -26.45
C ALA A 406 -2.80 7.38 -25.67
N ALA A 407 -3.64 6.92 -24.73
CA ALA A 407 -3.39 5.76 -23.85
C ALA A 407 -2.63 4.60 -24.55
N ALA A 408 -3.23 4.01 -25.59
CA ALA A 408 -2.64 2.87 -26.30
C ALA A 408 -1.28 3.16 -26.96
N LYS A 409 -1.09 4.38 -27.48
CA LYS A 409 0.19 4.80 -28.09
C LYS A 409 1.30 4.88 -27.05
N TYR A 410 0.96 5.26 -25.83
CA TYR A 410 1.87 5.37 -24.70
C TYR A 410 1.93 4.11 -23.84
N GLY A 411 1.43 2.99 -24.36
CA GLY A 411 1.52 1.71 -23.68
C GLY A 411 0.54 1.52 -22.53
N ILE A 412 -0.49 2.35 -22.39
CA ILE A 412 -1.61 2.05 -21.48
C ILE A 412 -2.56 1.09 -22.19
N VAL A 413 -2.88 -0.01 -21.54
CA VAL A 413 -3.78 -1.07 -22.00
C VAL A 413 -5.07 -0.99 -21.20
N ASP A 414 -6.10 -0.48 -21.84
CA ASP A 414 -7.42 -0.24 -21.24
C ASP A 414 -8.10 -1.56 -20.79
N VAL A 415 -8.52 -1.62 -19.53
CA VAL A 415 -9.23 -2.77 -18.94
C VAL A 415 -10.70 -2.44 -18.91
N THR A 416 -11.48 -3.11 -19.76
CA THR A 416 -12.89 -2.73 -20.03
C THR A 416 -13.91 -3.75 -19.54
N LYS A 417 -13.46 -4.76 -18.78
CA LYS A 417 -14.29 -5.86 -18.28
C LYS A 417 -14.06 -6.11 -16.80
N GLY A 418 -15.10 -6.59 -16.13
CA GLY A 418 -15.10 -6.88 -14.70
C GLY A 418 -15.58 -5.69 -13.86
N ASN A 419 -15.55 -5.88 -12.54
CA ASN A 419 -15.93 -4.88 -11.55
C ASN A 419 -15.31 -5.25 -10.20
N ASN A 420 -15.25 -4.31 -9.26
CA ASN A 420 -14.77 -4.56 -7.90
C ASN A 420 -15.88 -4.68 -6.85
N SER A 421 -17.05 -5.21 -7.22
CA SER A 421 -18.10 -5.54 -6.25
C SER A 421 -17.64 -6.67 -5.34
N PHE A 422 -17.83 -6.52 -4.04
CA PHE A 422 -17.36 -7.49 -3.07
C PHE A 422 -18.34 -7.61 -1.91
N GLN A 423 -18.54 -8.83 -1.41
CA GLN A 423 -19.31 -9.12 -0.18
C GLN A 423 -20.67 -8.41 -0.08
N GLY A 424 -21.42 -8.39 -1.20
CA GLY A 424 -22.78 -7.82 -1.27
C GLY A 424 -22.84 -6.32 -1.59
N VAL A 425 -21.72 -5.60 -1.60
CA VAL A 425 -21.66 -4.21 -2.04
C VAL A 425 -21.37 -4.14 -3.53
N THR A 426 -22.27 -3.50 -4.27
CA THR A 426 -22.05 -3.22 -5.69
C THR A 426 -20.95 -2.17 -5.84
N GLY A 427 -19.82 -2.56 -6.42
CA GLY A 427 -18.67 -1.70 -6.68
C GLY A 427 -18.83 -0.89 -7.96
N TYR A 428 -17.70 -0.68 -8.63
CA TYR A 428 -17.59 0.04 -9.90
C TYR A 428 -17.25 -0.93 -11.02
N ASN A 429 -17.87 -0.73 -12.19
CA ASN A 429 -17.58 -1.51 -13.38
C ASN A 429 -16.40 -0.92 -14.13
N ALA A 430 -15.59 -1.79 -14.73
CA ALA A 430 -14.65 -1.41 -15.76
C ALA A 430 -15.39 -0.81 -16.95
N VAL A 431 -14.86 0.27 -17.51
CA VAL A 431 -15.40 0.92 -18.71
C VAL A 431 -14.27 1.31 -19.65
N LYS A 432 -14.60 1.88 -20.81
CA LYS A 432 -13.57 2.42 -21.71
C LYS A 432 -12.95 3.68 -21.11
N GLY A 433 -11.62 3.71 -21.03
CA GLY A 433 -10.86 4.80 -20.43
C GLY A 433 -10.84 4.71 -18.91
N TYR A 434 -10.56 5.82 -18.23
CA TYR A 434 -10.41 5.80 -16.78
C TYR A 434 -11.68 5.33 -16.05
N ASP A 435 -11.52 4.38 -15.12
CA ASP A 435 -12.56 3.89 -14.23
C ASP A 435 -12.07 3.65 -12.78
N LEU A 436 -13.00 3.48 -11.84
CA LEU A 436 -12.71 3.36 -10.39
C LEU A 436 -12.42 1.91 -9.94
N SER A 437 -12.18 1.00 -10.87
CA SER A 437 -11.89 -0.40 -10.62
C SER A 437 -10.55 -0.86 -11.21
N SER A 438 -10.07 -0.17 -12.25
CA SER A 438 -8.81 -0.44 -12.93
C SER A 438 -7.98 0.82 -13.23
N GLY A 439 -8.47 2.02 -12.89
CA GLY A 439 -7.80 3.26 -13.20
C GLY A 439 -7.75 3.47 -14.71
N TRP A 440 -6.57 3.80 -15.25
CA TRP A 440 -6.34 3.83 -16.70
C TRP A 440 -6.19 2.44 -17.34
N GLY A 441 -6.25 1.37 -16.56
CA GLY A 441 -6.00 0.00 -16.99
C GLY A 441 -4.62 -0.49 -16.58
N THR A 442 -3.99 -1.29 -17.44
CA THR A 442 -2.63 -1.83 -17.22
C THR A 442 -1.65 -1.33 -18.29
N ILE A 443 -0.49 -1.98 -18.43
CA ILE A 443 0.58 -1.46 -19.29
C ILE A 443 1.16 -2.48 -20.28
N ASN A 444 1.68 -1.93 -21.38
CA ASN A 444 2.79 -2.47 -22.15
C ASN A 444 4.05 -1.70 -21.71
N ALA A 445 4.89 -2.34 -20.89
CA ALA A 445 6.02 -1.70 -20.24
C ALA A 445 6.99 -1.05 -21.23
N THR A 446 7.28 -1.69 -22.37
CA THR A 446 8.19 -1.10 -23.37
C THR A 446 7.75 0.29 -23.81
N LEU A 447 6.47 0.46 -24.17
CA LEU A 447 5.95 1.76 -24.60
C LEU A 447 5.73 2.71 -23.42
N PHE A 448 5.28 2.17 -22.29
CA PHE A 448 4.94 2.95 -21.09
C PHE A 448 6.17 3.56 -20.43
N VAL A 449 7.24 2.78 -20.23
CA VAL A 449 8.54 3.24 -19.71
C VAL A 449 9.11 4.34 -20.61
N ASP A 450 9.10 4.13 -21.93
CA ASP A 450 9.56 5.15 -22.88
C ASP A 450 8.70 6.42 -22.88
N ALA A 451 7.41 6.33 -22.54
CA ALA A 451 6.51 7.47 -22.47
C ALA A 451 6.64 8.25 -21.15
N LEU A 452 6.77 7.54 -20.02
CA LEU A 452 7.01 8.15 -18.71
C LEU A 452 8.37 8.85 -18.64
N ALA A 453 9.42 8.25 -19.20
CA ALA A 453 10.77 8.81 -19.17
C ALA A 453 10.95 10.10 -20.00
N ARG A 454 9.98 10.45 -20.86
CA ARG A 454 10.01 11.69 -21.65
C ARG A 454 9.49 12.84 -20.82
N ARG A 455 10.25 13.94 -20.81
CA ARG A 455 9.79 15.23 -20.25
C ARG A 455 8.48 15.66 -20.89
#